data_AF-A0AAU7LL60-F1
#
_entry.id   AF-A0AAU7LL60-F1
#
_cell.length_a   1.000
_cell.length_b   1.000
_cell.length_c   1.000
_cell.angle_alpha   90.00
_cell.angle_beta   90.00
_cell.angle_gamma   90.00
#
_symmetry.space_group_name_H-M   'P 1'
#
loop_
_entity.id
_entity.type
_entity.pdbx_description
1 polymer ?
#
loop_
_entity_poly.entity_id
_entity_poly.type
_entity_poly.pdbx_seq_one_letter_code
_entity_poly.pdbx_strand_id
1 'polypeptide(L)'
;MKWFYSSNHKNIGTIYLLLGIWSGMMGTSFSMIIRMELNMPKMIFNPQFYNLSITSHAFIMIFFMIMPILIGGFGNWLIPLLMKVPDMAYPRMNNLSFWLIMPSLILLILSNFIKQGVGTGWTIYPPLSSIIDNFSMELMIFSLHLSGVSSIMASMNFITTILNMQNMKLYFLSLFIWSIIITMILLLISIPVLASTITMLIFDRNLNTSFFNPMMGGDPILFQHLFWFFGHPEVYILILPGFGLISNITSQESNKKETFGKFGMIYAMSIIGFLGFIVWAHHMFTIGMDIDTRAYFTSSTMIIAIPTSIKIFSWLMTMLGMQMNMNPLLMWLFGFMSLFTIGGLTGIILANSSMDIILHDTFYVVAHFHYVLSMGASFSIISSLINWFILFYSIILNKNMLKIQFMTMFIGVNMTFFPQHFLGLNGMPRRYLNYPDLYMLWNILASMNSMISMMSINIFIFLIWESLFSMRKLLFFNNLNSMIEWNQYSPLSNHSYNEMPYILIK
;
A
#
# COMPACT_ATOMS: atom_id res chain seq x y z
N MET A 1 -28.90 13.28 -2.82
CA MET A 1 -28.15 12.46 -3.81
C MET A 1 -27.13 11.62 -3.06
N LYS A 2 -27.26 10.28 -3.06
CA LYS A 2 -26.50 9.38 -2.15
C LYS A 2 -25.01 9.25 -2.50
N TRP A 3 -24.65 9.27 -3.78
CA TRP A 3 -23.31 8.92 -4.25
C TRP A 3 -22.50 10.14 -4.69
N PHE A 4 -22.92 10.85 -5.74
CA PHE A 4 -22.13 11.94 -6.33
C PHE A 4 -21.92 13.13 -5.37
N TYR A 5 -23.01 13.64 -4.78
CA TYR A 5 -22.95 14.70 -3.75
C TYR A 5 -23.03 14.13 -2.33
N SER A 6 -22.40 12.98 -2.08
CA SER A 6 -22.40 12.41 -0.73
C SER A 6 -21.57 13.27 0.23
N SER A 7 -22.06 13.42 1.45
CA SER A 7 -21.26 13.89 2.58
C SER A 7 -20.93 12.78 3.57
N ASN A 8 -21.59 11.62 3.46
CA ASN A 8 -21.45 10.57 4.46
C ASN A 8 -20.14 9.79 4.27
N HIS A 9 -19.33 9.71 5.32
CA HIS A 9 -18.06 8.97 5.31
C HIS A 9 -18.17 7.51 4.85
N LYS A 10 -19.27 6.80 5.13
CA LYS A 10 -19.45 5.40 4.71
C LYS A 10 -19.64 5.30 3.20
N ASN A 11 -20.47 6.16 2.62
CA ASN A 11 -20.66 6.19 1.17
C ASN A 11 -19.35 6.54 0.46
N ILE A 12 -18.62 7.55 0.95
CA ILE A 12 -17.30 7.92 0.43
C ILE A 12 -16.30 6.76 0.57
N GLY A 13 -16.24 6.12 1.74
CA GLY A 13 -15.42 4.94 1.98
C GLY A 13 -15.75 3.77 1.04
N THR A 14 -17.03 3.52 0.74
CA THR A 14 -17.42 2.48 -0.22
C THR A 14 -16.96 2.77 -1.64
N ILE A 15 -17.06 4.01 -2.12
CA ILE A 15 -16.63 4.35 -3.48
C ILE A 15 -15.10 4.31 -3.59
N TYR A 16 -14.35 4.63 -2.52
CA TYR A 16 -12.91 4.38 -2.42
C TYR A 16 -12.58 2.89 -2.55
N LEU A 17 -13.26 2.02 -1.81
CA LEU A 17 -13.05 0.57 -1.89
C LEU A 17 -13.35 0.02 -3.28
N LEU A 18 -14.45 0.43 -3.90
CA LEU A 18 -14.84 0.00 -5.24
C LEU A 18 -13.82 0.45 -6.31
N LEU A 19 -13.43 1.72 -6.26
CA LEU A 19 -12.40 2.27 -7.16
C LEU A 19 -11.08 1.52 -6.99
N GLY A 20 -10.66 1.29 -5.75
CA GLY A 20 -9.42 0.59 -5.44
C GLY A 20 -9.40 -0.87 -5.89
N ILE A 21 -10.53 -1.58 -5.75
CA ILE A 21 -10.65 -2.96 -6.27
C ILE A 21 -10.59 -2.96 -7.80
N TRP A 22 -11.30 -2.03 -8.46
CA TRP A 22 -11.32 -1.93 -9.91
C TRP A 22 -9.94 -1.59 -10.49
N SER A 23 -9.26 -0.58 -9.94
CA SER A 23 -7.92 -0.18 -10.34
C SER A 23 -6.91 -1.28 -10.01
N GLY A 24 -7.06 -1.98 -8.88
CA GLY A 24 -6.26 -3.14 -8.53
C GLY A 24 -6.33 -4.24 -9.60
N MET A 25 -7.52 -4.54 -10.13
CA MET A 25 -7.66 -5.48 -11.25
C MET A 25 -6.91 -5.01 -12.50
N MET A 26 -6.97 -3.71 -12.81
CA MET A 26 -6.18 -3.13 -13.90
C MET A 26 -4.67 -3.21 -13.64
N GLY A 27 -4.21 -2.97 -12.41
CA GLY A 27 -2.80 -3.13 -12.05
C GLY A 27 -2.34 -4.58 -12.16
N THR A 28 -3.16 -5.54 -11.74
CA THR A 28 -2.86 -6.98 -11.86
C THR A 28 -2.84 -7.44 -13.32
N SER A 29 -3.68 -6.89 -14.21
CA SER A 29 -3.61 -7.24 -15.63
C SER A 29 -2.29 -6.79 -16.27
N PHE A 30 -1.77 -5.60 -15.94
CA PHE A 30 -0.42 -5.21 -16.33
C PHE A 30 0.65 -6.14 -15.75
N SER A 31 0.51 -6.59 -14.49
CA SER A 31 1.43 -7.58 -13.91
C SER A 31 1.44 -8.90 -14.69
N MET A 32 0.28 -9.35 -15.19
CA MET A 32 0.20 -10.55 -16.04
C MET A 32 0.89 -10.33 -17.38
N ILE A 33 0.73 -9.16 -18.01
CA ILE A 33 1.44 -8.81 -19.25
C ILE A 33 2.96 -8.88 -19.03
N ILE A 34 3.47 -8.30 -17.93
CA ILE A 34 4.89 -8.34 -17.58
C ILE A 34 5.38 -9.78 -17.41
N ARG A 35 4.62 -10.63 -16.68
CA ARG A 35 5.01 -12.02 -16.46
C ARG A 35 4.85 -12.90 -17.70
N MET A 36 3.90 -12.59 -18.59
CA MET A 36 3.77 -13.26 -19.88
C MET A 36 5.00 -12.97 -20.76
N GLU A 37 5.47 -11.72 -20.81
CA GLU A 37 6.70 -11.36 -21.52
C GLU A 37 7.90 -12.11 -20.94
N LEU A 38 8.03 -12.10 -19.61
CA LEU A 38 9.13 -12.74 -18.91
C LEU A 38 9.00 -14.27 -18.78
N ASN A 39 8.10 -14.92 -19.52
CA ASN A 39 7.94 -16.38 -19.42
C ASN A 39 9.04 -17.13 -20.20
N MET A 40 9.48 -16.59 -21.33
CA MET A 40 10.55 -17.18 -22.13
C MET A 40 11.52 -16.09 -22.60
N PRO A 41 12.80 -16.42 -22.87
CA PRO A 41 13.80 -15.48 -23.37
C PRO A 41 13.58 -15.14 -24.86
N LYS A 42 12.37 -14.66 -25.18
CA LYS A 42 11.96 -14.24 -26.51
C LYS A 42 11.06 -13.02 -26.37
N MET A 43 11.34 -12.00 -27.18
CA MET A 43 10.51 -10.80 -27.22
C MET A 43 9.12 -11.13 -27.80
N ILE A 44 8.07 -10.97 -27.00
CA ILE A 44 6.67 -11.10 -27.44
C ILE A 44 6.10 -9.71 -27.72
N PHE A 45 6.36 -8.76 -26.82
CA PHE A 45 5.94 -7.37 -26.94
C PHE A 45 7.09 -6.42 -27.33
N ASN A 46 6.72 -5.20 -27.72
CA ASN A 46 7.67 -4.11 -27.95
C ASN A 46 8.30 -3.65 -26.60
N PRO A 47 9.62 -3.40 -26.53
CA PRO A 47 10.30 -2.82 -25.36
C PRO A 47 9.59 -1.64 -24.70
N GLN A 48 9.06 -0.70 -25.49
CA GLN A 48 8.37 0.46 -24.94
C GLN A 48 7.06 0.08 -24.24
N PHE A 49 6.30 -0.86 -24.82
CA PHE A 49 5.06 -1.34 -24.20
C PHE A 49 5.34 -2.09 -22.90
N TYR A 50 6.42 -2.86 -22.83
CA TYR A 50 6.86 -3.53 -21.61
C TYR A 50 7.21 -2.51 -20.50
N ASN A 51 8.02 -1.50 -20.80
CA ASN A 51 8.36 -0.47 -19.84
C ASN A 51 7.15 0.36 -19.38
N LEU A 52 6.23 0.65 -20.31
CA LEU A 52 4.94 1.26 -20.02
C LEU A 52 4.13 0.40 -19.07
N SER A 53 4.02 -0.91 -19.32
CA SER A 53 3.27 -1.84 -18.47
C SER A 53 3.85 -1.91 -17.05
N ILE A 54 5.18 -1.86 -16.89
CA ILE A 54 5.84 -1.78 -15.58
C ILE A 54 5.48 -0.48 -14.86
N THR A 55 5.55 0.64 -15.59
CA THR A 55 5.30 1.97 -15.03
C THR A 55 3.84 2.10 -14.59
N SER A 56 2.89 1.70 -15.45
CA SER A 56 1.46 1.74 -15.17
C SER A 56 1.09 0.78 -14.03
N HIS A 57 1.63 -0.45 -14.03
CA HIS A 57 1.43 -1.41 -12.93
C HIS A 57 1.79 -0.78 -11.59
N ALA A 58 3.00 -0.23 -11.47
CA ALA A 58 3.48 0.34 -10.21
C ALA A 58 2.61 1.52 -9.74
N PHE A 59 2.32 2.49 -10.62
CA PHE A 59 1.48 3.64 -10.23
C PHE A 59 0.07 3.23 -9.86
N ILE A 60 -0.56 2.34 -10.62
CA ILE A 60 -1.92 1.87 -10.35
C ILE A 60 -1.97 1.15 -9.01
N MET A 61 -1.04 0.24 -8.74
CA MET A 61 -1.03 -0.52 -7.49
C MET A 61 -0.80 0.37 -6.27
N ILE A 62 0.11 1.36 -6.36
CA ILE A 62 0.45 2.23 -5.22
C ILE A 62 -0.64 3.30 -5.01
N PHE A 63 -0.83 4.18 -6.00
CA PHE A 63 -1.63 5.39 -5.85
C PHE A 63 -3.13 5.17 -6.05
N PHE A 64 -3.52 4.11 -6.77
CA PHE A 64 -4.92 3.89 -7.15
C PHE A 64 -5.55 2.65 -6.53
N MET A 65 -4.77 1.69 -6.03
CA MET A 65 -5.26 0.52 -5.28
C MET A 65 -4.96 0.63 -3.79
N ILE A 66 -3.69 0.56 -3.37
CA ILE A 66 -3.32 0.43 -1.96
C ILE A 66 -3.75 1.67 -1.16
N MET A 67 -3.36 2.87 -1.59
CA MET A 67 -3.73 4.11 -0.90
C MET A 67 -5.26 4.30 -0.83
N PRO A 68 -6.02 4.21 -1.95
CA PRO A 68 -7.48 4.33 -1.90
C PRO A 68 -8.16 3.31 -1.02
N ILE A 69 -7.70 2.05 -0.97
CA ILE A 69 -8.34 1.03 -0.12
C ILE A 69 -8.02 1.25 1.36
N LEU A 70 -6.74 1.35 1.70
CA LEU A 70 -6.29 1.38 3.10
C LEU A 70 -6.62 2.70 3.79
N ILE A 71 -6.35 3.82 3.12
CA ILE A 71 -6.53 5.16 3.68
C ILE A 71 -7.93 5.66 3.33
N GLY A 72 -8.26 5.69 2.04
CA GLY A 72 -9.55 6.20 1.58
C GLY A 72 -10.73 5.34 2.00
N GLY A 73 -10.63 4.02 1.88
CA GLY A 73 -11.71 3.07 2.15
C GLY A 73 -11.86 2.80 3.64
N PHE A 74 -10.89 2.08 4.21
CA PHE A 74 -10.92 1.71 5.63
C PHE A 74 -10.81 2.91 6.56
N GLY A 75 -10.02 3.95 6.22
CA GLY A 75 -9.95 5.16 7.03
C GLY A 75 -11.31 5.86 7.13
N ASN A 76 -11.98 6.13 6.00
CA ASN A 76 -13.31 6.74 6.02
C ASN A 76 -14.35 5.87 6.71
N TRP A 77 -14.31 4.55 6.53
CA TRP A 77 -15.26 3.66 7.21
C TRP A 77 -15.04 3.62 8.72
N LEU A 78 -13.80 3.37 9.16
CA LEU A 78 -13.51 2.94 10.52
C LEU A 78 -13.17 4.10 11.46
N ILE A 79 -12.61 5.22 10.99
CA ILE A 79 -12.24 6.34 11.89
C ILE A 79 -13.47 6.84 12.66
N PRO A 80 -14.60 7.23 12.02
CA PRO A 80 -15.75 7.68 12.78
C PRO A 80 -16.36 6.62 13.69
N LEU A 81 -16.38 5.37 13.23
CA LEU A 81 -16.96 4.24 13.98
C LEU A 81 -16.15 3.94 15.25
N LEU A 82 -14.83 3.84 15.15
CA LEU A 82 -13.94 3.52 16.27
C LEU A 82 -13.85 4.67 17.27
N MET A 83 -14.06 5.91 16.84
CA MET A 83 -14.11 7.09 17.71
C MET A 83 -15.51 7.40 18.26
N LYS A 84 -16.55 6.69 17.78
CA LYS A 84 -17.97 6.96 18.05
C LYS A 84 -18.45 8.37 17.63
N VAL A 85 -17.86 8.93 16.58
CA VAL A 85 -18.26 10.25 16.06
C VAL A 85 -19.24 10.10 14.88
N PRO A 86 -20.13 11.10 14.64
CA PRO A 86 -21.19 10.98 13.64
C PRO A 86 -20.68 10.91 12.19
N ASP A 87 -19.64 11.66 11.87
CA ASP A 87 -19.04 11.78 10.53
C ASP A 87 -17.62 12.39 10.65
N MET A 88 -16.98 12.66 9.51
CA MET A 88 -15.70 13.38 9.44
C MET A 88 -15.89 14.89 9.68
N ALA A 89 -14.84 15.59 10.11
CA ALA A 89 -14.86 17.02 10.40
C ALA A 89 -15.18 17.88 9.16
N TYR A 90 -14.66 17.51 7.99
CA TYR A 90 -14.90 18.19 6.72
C TYR A 90 -15.51 17.25 5.66
N PRO A 91 -16.82 16.93 5.75
CA PRO A 91 -17.48 15.96 4.87
C PRO A 91 -17.39 16.29 3.37
N ARG A 92 -17.48 17.57 3.00
CA ARG A 92 -17.39 18.00 1.59
C ARG A 92 -15.95 17.92 1.05
N MET A 93 -14.97 18.26 1.88
CA MET A 93 -13.55 18.10 1.53
C MET A 93 -13.20 16.61 1.35
N ASN A 94 -13.82 15.75 2.16
CA ASN A 94 -13.71 14.30 2.01
C ASN A 94 -14.32 13.76 0.70
N ASN A 95 -15.45 14.33 0.28
CA ASN A 95 -16.03 13.96 -1.01
C ASN A 95 -15.13 14.44 -2.17
N LEU A 96 -14.64 15.68 -2.09
CA LEU A 96 -13.74 16.24 -3.09
C LEU A 96 -12.43 15.46 -3.19
N SER A 97 -11.86 15.01 -2.06
CA SER A 97 -10.64 14.19 -2.09
C SER A 97 -10.84 12.92 -2.91
N PHE A 98 -11.98 12.22 -2.76
CA PHE A 98 -12.30 11.07 -3.60
C PHE A 98 -12.42 11.44 -5.08
N TRP A 99 -13.20 12.48 -5.38
CA TRP A 99 -13.50 12.86 -6.76
C TRP A 99 -12.29 13.39 -7.54
N LEU A 100 -11.20 13.78 -6.87
CA LEU A 100 -9.91 14.10 -7.53
C LEU A 100 -9.15 12.86 -7.99
N ILE A 101 -9.38 11.68 -7.40
CA ILE A 101 -8.69 10.43 -7.80
C ILE A 101 -9.21 9.92 -9.14
N MET A 102 -10.50 10.10 -9.44
CA MET A 102 -11.08 9.70 -10.72
C MET A 102 -10.42 10.39 -11.94
N PRO A 103 -10.34 11.73 -12.03
CA PRO A 103 -9.63 12.40 -13.11
C PRO A 103 -8.13 12.09 -13.07
N SER A 104 -7.53 11.95 -11.88
CA SER A 104 -6.14 11.50 -11.74
C SER A 104 -5.90 10.14 -12.43
N LEU A 105 -6.75 9.14 -12.19
CA LEU A 105 -6.66 7.82 -12.82
C LEU A 105 -6.88 7.91 -14.33
N ILE A 106 -7.86 8.71 -14.78
CA ILE A 106 -8.13 8.94 -16.21
C ILE A 106 -6.91 9.53 -16.90
N LEU A 107 -6.24 10.53 -16.30
CA LEU A 107 -5.02 11.12 -16.86
C LEU A 107 -3.89 10.08 -16.99
N LEU A 108 -3.71 9.23 -15.98
CA LEU A 108 -2.73 8.14 -16.05
C LEU A 108 -3.05 7.17 -17.18
N ILE A 109 -4.32 6.77 -17.32
CA ILE A 109 -4.75 5.85 -18.37
C ILE A 109 -4.58 6.49 -19.75
N LEU A 110 -4.97 7.75 -19.92
CA LEU A 110 -4.77 8.50 -21.16
C LEU A 110 -3.28 8.62 -21.52
N SER A 111 -2.41 8.79 -20.53
CA SER A 111 -0.95 8.85 -20.74
C SER A 111 -0.42 7.59 -21.43
N ASN A 112 -1.06 6.43 -21.25
CA ASN A 112 -0.65 5.17 -21.89
C ASN A 112 -1.08 5.07 -23.35
N PHE A 113 -2.18 5.73 -23.74
CA PHE A 113 -2.74 5.64 -25.10
C PHE A 113 -2.22 6.72 -26.04
N ILE A 114 -1.56 7.76 -25.51
CA ILE A 114 -1.06 8.85 -26.33
C ILE A 114 0.36 8.59 -26.76
N LYS A 115 0.56 8.60 -28.08
CA LYS A 115 1.84 8.30 -28.75
C LYS A 115 2.43 6.97 -28.25
N GLN A 116 3.61 7.00 -27.64
CA GLN A 116 4.32 5.83 -27.14
C GLN A 116 4.11 5.58 -25.63
N GLY A 117 3.35 6.45 -24.95
CA GLY A 117 3.14 6.44 -23.51
C GLY A 117 4.42 6.59 -22.67
N VAL A 118 4.33 6.28 -21.37
CA VAL A 118 5.42 6.55 -20.41
C VAL A 118 6.12 5.27 -19.98
N GLY A 119 7.37 5.10 -20.42
CA GLY A 119 8.23 3.95 -20.13
C GLY A 119 9.43 4.23 -19.23
N THR A 120 9.36 5.21 -18.32
CA THR A 120 10.49 5.61 -17.47
C THR A 120 10.75 4.71 -16.26
N GLY A 121 9.82 3.80 -15.97
CA GLY A 121 9.64 3.25 -14.63
C GLY A 121 8.97 4.26 -13.70
N TRP A 122 8.48 3.76 -12.55
CA TRP A 122 7.71 4.55 -11.59
C TRP A 122 8.52 5.64 -10.86
N THR A 123 9.85 5.61 -10.97
CA THR A 123 10.74 6.61 -10.39
C THR A 123 10.89 7.85 -11.27
N ILE A 124 10.53 7.78 -12.56
CA ILE A 124 10.49 8.93 -13.48
C ILE A 124 11.83 9.71 -13.55
N TYR A 125 12.95 9.02 -13.49
CA TYR A 125 14.26 9.68 -13.44
C TYR A 125 14.60 10.44 -14.72
N PRO A 126 15.03 11.72 -14.63
CA PRO A 126 15.76 12.38 -15.71
C PRO A 126 17.15 11.74 -15.84
N PRO A 127 17.77 11.76 -17.05
CA PRO A 127 17.31 12.43 -18.26
C PRO A 127 16.30 11.61 -19.08
N LEU A 128 16.00 10.36 -18.71
CA LEU A 128 15.06 9.54 -19.47
C LEU A 128 13.66 10.17 -19.51
N SER A 129 13.18 10.65 -18.37
CA SER A 129 11.90 11.35 -18.27
C SER A 129 11.87 12.72 -18.94
N SER A 130 13.03 13.33 -19.24
CA SER A 130 13.10 14.59 -19.99
C SER A 130 13.09 14.38 -21.51
N ILE A 131 13.48 13.20 -22.01
CA ILE A 131 13.56 12.90 -23.46
C ILE A 131 12.24 12.37 -24.02
N ILE A 132 11.45 11.66 -23.21
CA ILE A 132 10.19 11.06 -23.67
C ILE A 132 9.21 12.15 -24.13
N ASP A 133 8.35 11.78 -25.08
CA ASP A 133 7.26 12.58 -25.61
C ASP A 133 6.59 13.50 -24.58
N ASN A 134 6.47 14.78 -24.93
CA ASN A 134 5.97 15.84 -24.06
C ASN A 134 4.64 15.50 -23.39
N PHE A 135 3.62 15.17 -24.19
CA PHE A 135 2.25 15.07 -23.69
C PHE A 135 1.95 13.83 -22.83
N SER A 136 2.55 12.66 -23.11
CA SER A 136 2.31 11.46 -22.29
C SER A 136 2.89 11.63 -20.88
N MET A 137 4.12 12.14 -20.78
CA MET A 137 4.74 12.43 -19.49
C MET A 137 3.97 13.49 -18.71
N GLU A 138 3.51 14.56 -19.37
CA GLU A 138 2.74 15.62 -18.73
C GLU A 138 1.45 15.09 -18.11
N LEU A 139 0.68 14.27 -18.85
CA LEU A 139 -0.55 13.67 -18.33
C LEU A 139 -0.28 12.78 -17.11
N MET A 140 0.78 11.98 -17.15
CA MET A 140 1.19 11.18 -15.99
C MET A 140 1.60 12.07 -14.82
N ILE A 141 2.36 13.14 -15.04
CA ILE A 141 2.75 14.06 -13.96
C ILE A 141 1.51 14.78 -13.39
N PHE A 142 0.57 15.23 -14.21
CA PHE A 142 -0.69 15.82 -13.74
C PHE A 142 -1.56 14.83 -12.99
N SER A 143 -1.56 13.55 -13.39
CA SER A 143 -2.18 12.47 -12.62
C SER A 143 -1.62 12.42 -11.19
N LEU A 144 -0.29 12.41 -11.04
CA LEU A 144 0.38 12.39 -9.74
C LEU A 144 0.13 13.65 -8.91
N HIS A 145 0.01 14.83 -9.54
CA HIS A 145 -0.39 16.04 -8.82
C HIS A 145 -1.82 15.92 -8.26
N LEU A 146 -2.78 15.45 -9.06
CA LEU A 146 -4.16 15.31 -8.62
C LEU A 146 -4.32 14.25 -7.50
N SER A 147 -3.58 13.14 -7.57
CA SER A 147 -3.57 12.14 -6.48
C SER A 147 -2.89 12.69 -5.22
N GLY A 148 -1.85 13.52 -5.38
CA GLY A 148 -1.20 14.25 -4.29
C GLY A 148 -2.14 15.24 -3.59
N VAL A 149 -2.89 16.06 -4.36
CA VAL A 149 -3.87 17.00 -3.79
C VAL A 149 -4.98 16.24 -3.06
N SER A 150 -5.49 15.15 -3.64
CA SER A 150 -6.48 14.28 -3.01
C SER A 150 -6.03 13.79 -1.62
N SER A 151 -4.80 13.28 -1.51
CA SER A 151 -4.25 12.73 -0.28
C SER A 151 -3.89 13.79 0.76
N ILE A 152 -3.46 14.99 0.35
CA ILE A 152 -3.30 16.14 1.26
C ILE A 152 -4.65 16.57 1.85
N MET A 153 -5.70 16.66 1.03
CA MET A 153 -7.04 17.00 1.52
C MET A 153 -7.58 15.92 2.47
N ALA A 154 -7.41 14.64 2.13
CA ALA A 154 -7.79 13.55 3.02
C ALA A 154 -7.04 13.60 4.36
N SER A 155 -5.73 13.85 4.34
CA SER A 155 -4.91 13.92 5.54
C SER A 155 -5.26 15.06 6.48
N MET A 156 -5.51 16.25 5.94
CA MET A 156 -6.04 17.37 6.74
C MET A 156 -7.37 16.99 7.40
N ASN A 157 -8.30 16.39 6.65
CA ASN A 157 -9.60 15.97 7.19
C ASN A 157 -9.47 14.91 8.29
N PHE A 158 -8.61 13.91 8.09
CA PHE A 158 -8.44 12.82 9.04
C PHE A 158 -7.77 13.32 10.33
N ILE A 159 -6.75 14.16 10.23
CA ILE A 159 -6.10 14.77 11.40
C ILE A 159 -7.08 15.62 12.18
N THR A 160 -7.84 16.51 11.52
CA THR A 160 -8.81 17.35 12.23
C THR A 160 -9.92 16.53 12.87
N THR A 161 -10.42 15.50 12.19
CA THR A 161 -11.41 14.58 12.76
C THR A 161 -10.85 13.89 14.00
N ILE A 162 -9.65 13.31 13.91
CA ILE A 162 -9.09 12.53 15.00
C ILE A 162 -8.73 13.41 16.21
N LEU A 163 -8.12 14.57 15.99
CA LEU A 163 -7.68 15.45 17.07
C LEU A 163 -8.81 16.25 17.71
N ASN A 164 -9.75 16.77 16.91
CA ASN A 164 -10.76 17.71 17.40
C ASN A 164 -12.09 17.04 17.75
N MET A 165 -12.39 15.87 17.16
CA MET A 165 -13.66 15.17 17.43
C MET A 165 -13.52 14.00 18.42
N GLN A 166 -12.30 13.70 18.89
CA GLN A 166 -12.14 12.72 19.95
C GLN A 166 -12.67 13.26 21.28
N ASN A 167 -13.40 12.41 22.00
CA ASN A 167 -13.75 12.67 23.40
C ASN A 167 -12.91 11.82 24.37
N MET A 168 -12.06 10.94 23.86
CA MET A 168 -11.08 10.15 24.62
C MET A 168 -9.69 10.76 24.49
N LYS A 169 -8.82 10.50 25.49
CA LYS A 169 -7.39 10.83 25.35
C LYS A 169 -6.77 9.96 24.24
N LEU A 170 -5.85 10.54 23.47
CA LEU A 170 -5.23 9.90 22.29
C LEU A 170 -4.70 8.48 22.55
N TYR A 171 -4.09 8.23 23.71
CA TYR A 171 -3.53 6.92 24.02
C TYR A 171 -4.58 5.80 24.20
N PHE A 172 -5.85 6.13 24.42
CA PHE A 172 -6.93 5.14 24.45
C PHE A 172 -7.44 4.74 23.06
N LEU A 173 -7.11 5.51 22.01
CA LEU A 173 -7.52 5.17 20.64
C LEU A 173 -6.94 3.83 20.18
N SER A 174 -7.61 3.20 19.21
CA SER A 174 -7.16 1.92 18.64
C SER A 174 -5.84 2.10 17.87
N LEU A 175 -5.10 1.00 17.70
CA LEU A 175 -3.85 1.02 16.93
C LEU A 175 -4.06 1.38 15.46
N PHE A 176 -5.24 1.10 14.90
CA PHE A 176 -5.61 1.58 13.57
C PHE A 176 -5.73 3.10 13.48
N ILE A 177 -6.35 3.75 14.47
CA ILE A 177 -6.43 5.23 14.45
C ILE A 177 -5.03 5.81 14.61
N TRP A 178 -4.20 5.27 15.50
CA TRP A 178 -2.80 5.70 15.64
C TRP A 178 -2.00 5.54 14.34
N SER A 179 -2.15 4.41 13.65
CA SER A 179 -1.44 4.19 12.39
C SER A 179 -1.89 5.18 11.31
N ILE A 180 -3.19 5.52 11.27
CA ILE A 180 -3.70 6.57 10.39
C ILE A 180 -3.15 7.95 10.77
N ILE A 181 -3.12 8.35 12.04
CA ILE A 181 -2.56 9.66 12.43
C ILE A 181 -1.12 9.80 11.90
N ILE A 182 -0.30 8.76 12.11
CA ILE A 182 1.10 8.76 11.67
C ILE A 182 1.18 8.84 10.15
N THR A 183 0.37 8.07 9.41
CA THR A 183 0.38 8.13 7.94
C THR A 183 -0.06 9.48 7.40
N MET A 184 -1.02 10.15 8.05
CA MET A 184 -1.46 11.48 7.62
C MET A 184 -0.36 12.52 7.83
N ILE A 185 0.41 12.42 8.91
CA ILE A 185 1.58 13.29 9.15
C ILE A 185 2.66 13.03 8.08
N LEU A 186 2.95 11.76 7.78
CA LEU A 186 3.89 11.41 6.70
C LEU A 186 3.46 12.03 5.37
N LEU A 187 2.19 11.87 4.98
CA LEU A 187 1.63 12.39 3.73
C LEU A 187 1.75 13.92 3.62
N LEU A 188 1.41 14.64 4.68
CA LEU A 188 1.49 16.11 4.70
C LEU A 188 2.92 16.63 4.51
N ILE A 189 3.92 15.90 4.98
CA ILE A 189 5.33 16.29 4.89
C ILE A 189 5.96 15.80 3.58
N SER A 190 5.65 14.57 3.14
CA SER A 190 6.32 13.92 2.01
C SER A 190 5.78 14.36 0.63
N ILE A 191 4.46 14.51 0.48
CA ILE A 191 3.85 14.81 -0.83
C ILE A 191 4.29 16.15 -1.41
N PRO A 192 4.41 17.26 -0.63
CA PRO A 192 4.91 18.52 -1.17
C PRO A 192 6.28 18.40 -1.83
N VAL A 193 7.16 17.52 -1.32
CA VAL A 193 8.48 17.28 -1.91
C VAL A 193 8.33 16.59 -3.26
N LEU A 194 7.49 15.54 -3.38
CA LEU A 194 7.20 14.93 -4.68
C LEU A 194 6.64 15.95 -5.66
N ALA A 195 5.60 16.70 -5.26
CA ALA A 195 4.94 17.69 -6.09
C ALA A 195 5.93 18.74 -6.62
N SER A 196 6.82 19.24 -5.76
CA SER A 196 7.88 20.17 -6.17
C SER A 196 8.84 19.52 -7.19
N THR A 197 9.23 18.26 -6.96
CA THR A 197 10.17 17.52 -7.82
C THR A 197 9.62 17.33 -9.23
N ILE A 198 8.38 16.86 -9.34
CA ILE A 198 7.74 16.64 -10.64
C ILE A 198 7.29 17.95 -11.31
N THR A 199 7.07 19.03 -10.54
CA THR A 199 6.89 20.38 -11.09
C THR A 199 8.18 20.92 -11.70
N MET A 200 9.32 20.77 -11.00
CA MET A 200 10.63 21.10 -11.56
C MET A 200 10.91 20.31 -12.86
N LEU A 201 10.49 19.04 -12.91
CA LEU A 201 10.60 18.23 -14.12
C LEU A 201 9.71 18.76 -15.26
N ILE A 202 8.48 19.23 -14.98
CA ILE A 202 7.66 19.91 -15.99
C ILE A 202 8.36 21.18 -16.49
N PHE A 203 8.95 21.97 -15.58
CA PHE A 203 9.62 23.22 -15.96
C PHE A 203 10.83 22.95 -16.85
N ASP A 204 11.62 21.91 -16.55
CA ASP A 204 12.75 21.51 -17.38
C ASP A 204 12.30 21.04 -18.78
N ARG A 205 11.12 20.43 -18.88
CA ARG A 205 10.57 19.93 -20.15
C ARG A 205 9.91 21.02 -20.99
N ASN A 206 9.25 21.98 -20.36
CA ASN A 206 8.30 22.88 -21.04
C ASN A 206 8.63 24.37 -20.91
N LEU A 207 9.43 24.77 -19.92
CA LEU A 207 9.72 26.17 -19.60
C LEU A 207 11.22 26.49 -19.69
N ASN A 208 12.01 25.63 -20.34
CA ASN A 208 13.45 25.80 -20.56
C ASN A 208 14.26 26.06 -19.28
N THR A 209 13.81 25.53 -18.13
CA THR A 209 14.66 25.48 -16.94
C THR A 209 15.64 24.31 -17.03
N SER A 210 16.59 24.26 -16.10
CA SER A 210 17.65 23.24 -16.09
C SER A 210 17.98 22.75 -14.68
N PHE A 211 16.97 22.34 -13.91
CA PHE A 211 17.15 21.76 -12.58
C PHE A 211 17.93 20.44 -12.64
N PHE A 212 17.61 19.58 -13.62
CA PHE A 212 18.13 18.21 -13.72
C PHE A 212 18.96 17.96 -14.98
N ASN A 213 19.12 18.96 -15.86
CA ASN A 213 19.88 18.81 -17.10
C ASN A 213 21.38 19.09 -16.89
N PRO A 214 22.27 18.07 -16.92
CA PRO A 214 23.69 18.26 -16.68
C PRO A 214 24.40 19.09 -17.76
N MET A 215 23.87 19.14 -18.98
CA MET A 215 24.44 19.98 -20.04
C MET A 215 24.31 21.48 -19.74
N MET A 216 23.38 21.86 -18.86
CA MET A 216 23.09 23.24 -18.48
C MET A 216 23.36 23.48 -16.98
N GLY A 217 24.12 22.59 -16.33
CA GLY A 217 24.54 22.71 -14.92
C GLY A 217 23.56 22.14 -13.87
N GLY A 218 22.46 21.51 -14.29
CA GLY A 218 21.56 20.77 -13.40
C GLY A 218 22.09 19.41 -12.98
N ASP A 219 21.44 18.76 -12.01
CA ASP A 219 21.88 17.47 -11.48
C ASP A 219 20.75 16.43 -11.44
N PRO A 220 20.82 15.35 -12.23
CA PRO A 220 19.87 14.23 -12.12
C PRO A 220 19.86 13.54 -10.75
N ILE A 221 20.95 13.60 -9.98
CA ILE A 221 21.03 13.03 -8.62
C ILE A 221 20.18 13.84 -7.64
N LEU A 222 20.06 15.16 -7.83
CA LEU A 222 19.11 15.98 -7.08
C LEU A 222 17.68 15.44 -7.20
N PHE A 223 17.26 15.04 -8.42
CA PHE A 223 15.96 14.41 -8.61
C PHE A 223 15.82 13.15 -7.75
N GLN A 224 16.84 12.29 -7.72
CA GLN A 224 16.81 11.06 -6.93
C GLN A 224 16.65 11.36 -5.43
N HIS A 225 17.40 12.32 -4.90
CA HIS A 225 17.29 12.70 -3.49
C HIS A 225 15.88 13.18 -3.15
N LEU A 226 15.31 14.08 -3.94
CA LEU A 226 13.97 14.61 -3.69
C LEU A 226 12.89 13.53 -3.87
N PHE A 227 13.01 12.71 -4.90
CA PHE A 227 12.09 11.61 -5.15
C PHE A 227 12.11 10.60 -4.00
N TRP A 228 13.29 10.18 -3.51
CA TRP A 228 13.36 9.20 -2.42
C TRP A 228 13.06 9.78 -1.06
N PHE A 229 13.32 11.07 -0.84
CA PHE A 229 12.85 11.76 0.36
C PHE A 229 11.33 11.66 0.50
N PHE A 230 10.60 11.68 -0.62
CA PHE A 230 9.20 11.29 -0.65
C PHE A 230 9.01 9.76 -0.60
N GLY A 231 9.73 9.03 -1.44
CA GLY A 231 9.45 7.64 -1.79
C GLY A 231 9.66 6.67 -0.63
N HIS A 232 10.61 6.94 0.26
CA HIS A 232 10.79 6.07 1.43
C HIS A 232 9.70 6.26 2.50
N PRO A 233 9.32 7.50 2.91
CA PRO A 233 8.10 7.70 3.70
C PRO A 233 6.85 7.11 3.05
N GLU A 234 6.72 7.18 1.72
CA GLU A 234 5.58 6.61 0.99
C GLU A 234 5.45 5.10 1.22
N VAL A 235 6.54 4.33 1.20
CA VAL A 235 6.42 2.88 1.46
C VAL A 235 5.96 2.58 2.90
N TYR A 236 6.20 3.49 3.85
CA TYR A 236 5.62 3.39 5.20
C TYR A 236 4.15 3.81 5.25
N ILE A 237 3.76 4.85 4.51
CA ILE A 237 2.36 5.25 4.34
C ILE A 237 1.51 4.05 3.85
N LEU A 238 2.07 3.23 2.96
CA LEU A 238 1.38 2.08 2.36
C LEU A 238 1.19 0.90 3.33
N ILE A 239 2.04 0.74 4.36
CA ILE A 239 2.00 -0.43 5.26
C ILE A 239 1.49 -0.11 6.68
N LEU A 240 1.67 1.12 7.16
CA LEU A 240 1.23 1.53 8.50
C LEU A 240 -0.27 1.30 8.76
N PRO A 241 -1.20 1.66 7.86
CA PRO A 241 -2.62 1.35 8.03
C PRO A 241 -2.85 -0.16 8.11
N GLY A 242 -2.16 -0.94 7.27
CA GLY A 242 -2.20 -2.40 7.30
C GLY A 242 -1.81 -2.97 8.66
N PHE A 243 -0.75 -2.45 9.28
CA PHE A 243 -0.37 -2.83 10.65
C PHE A 243 -1.45 -2.52 11.68
N GLY A 244 -2.14 -1.39 11.54
CA GLY A 244 -3.26 -1.02 12.40
C GLY A 244 -4.45 -1.98 12.26
N LEU A 245 -4.80 -2.31 11.01
CA LEU A 245 -5.88 -3.25 10.70
C LEU A 245 -5.57 -4.66 11.22
N ILE A 246 -4.36 -5.16 10.94
CA ILE A 246 -3.87 -6.45 11.47
C ILE A 246 -3.94 -6.45 12.98
N SER A 247 -3.50 -5.38 13.65
CA SER A 247 -3.58 -5.28 15.12
C SER A 247 -5.01 -5.44 15.65
N ASN A 248 -5.98 -4.75 15.05
CA ASN A 248 -7.38 -4.90 15.44
C ASN A 248 -7.90 -6.33 15.22
N ILE A 249 -7.62 -6.93 14.05
CA ILE A 249 -8.03 -8.31 13.74
C ILE A 249 -7.35 -9.30 14.69
N THR A 250 -6.07 -9.13 15.03
CA THR A 250 -5.38 -10.01 15.98
C THR A 250 -6.01 -9.97 17.37
N SER A 251 -6.41 -8.79 17.87
CA SER A 251 -7.11 -8.70 19.15
C SER A 251 -8.51 -9.33 19.09
N GLN A 252 -9.20 -9.19 17.96
CA GLN A 252 -10.53 -9.79 17.75
C GLN A 252 -10.48 -11.31 17.74
N GLU A 253 -9.60 -11.90 16.93
CA GLU A 253 -9.46 -13.36 16.82
C GLU A 253 -8.95 -14.00 18.12
N SER A 254 -8.09 -13.30 18.86
CA SER A 254 -7.59 -13.77 20.16
C SER A 254 -8.55 -13.57 21.33
N ASN A 255 -9.72 -12.96 21.12
CA ASN A 255 -10.65 -12.55 22.17
C ASN A 255 -9.97 -11.75 23.30
N LYS A 256 -8.98 -10.92 22.95
CA LYS A 256 -8.31 -10.00 23.88
C LYS A 256 -8.81 -8.58 23.64
N LYS A 257 -8.93 -7.81 24.72
CA LYS A 257 -9.43 -6.43 24.66
C LYS A 257 -8.50 -5.52 23.84
N GLU A 258 -7.20 -5.74 23.93
CA GLU A 258 -6.16 -4.99 23.24
C GLU A 258 -5.01 -5.93 22.87
N THR A 259 -4.18 -5.49 21.93
CA THR A 259 -2.92 -6.16 21.60
C THR A 259 -1.92 -6.01 22.75
N PHE A 260 -1.10 -7.05 22.95
CA PHE A 260 -0.01 -7.03 23.90
C PHE A 260 0.91 -5.83 23.65
N GLY A 261 1.27 -5.10 24.71
CA GLY A 261 2.21 -3.98 24.60
C GLY A 261 1.71 -2.81 23.74
N LYS A 262 0.41 -2.45 23.82
CA LYS A 262 -0.19 -1.33 23.04
C LYS A 262 0.68 -0.07 22.98
N PHE A 263 1.22 0.40 24.11
CA PHE A 263 2.14 1.55 24.14
C PHE A 263 3.43 1.31 23.35
N GLY A 264 4.04 0.14 23.50
CA GLY A 264 5.21 -0.26 22.72
C GLY A 264 4.92 -0.28 21.21
N MET A 265 3.73 -0.71 20.81
CA MET A 265 3.30 -0.67 19.40
C MET A 265 3.08 0.75 18.88
N ILE A 266 2.48 1.64 19.68
CA ILE A 266 2.33 3.07 19.34
C ILE A 266 3.72 3.70 19.14
N TYR A 267 4.63 3.50 20.10
CA TYR A 267 6.00 4.02 19.99
C TYR A 267 6.74 3.43 18.78
N ALA A 268 6.62 2.12 18.54
CA ALA A 268 7.22 1.49 17.38
C ALA A 268 6.70 2.09 16.05
N MET A 269 5.40 2.35 15.92
CA MET A 269 4.85 3.02 14.73
C MET A 269 5.35 4.46 14.60
N SER A 270 5.42 5.20 15.71
CA SER A 270 5.93 6.58 15.70
C SER A 270 7.41 6.66 15.30
N ILE A 271 8.24 5.72 15.78
CA ILE A 271 9.66 5.61 15.43
C ILE A 271 9.82 5.27 13.94
N ILE A 272 9.01 4.33 13.41
CA ILE A 272 9.02 4.03 11.96
C ILE A 272 8.66 5.28 11.15
N GLY A 273 7.62 6.03 11.56
CA GLY A 273 7.24 7.27 10.89
C GLY A 273 8.36 8.30 10.89
N PHE A 274 9.00 8.53 12.04
CA PHE A 274 10.12 9.46 12.15
C PHE A 274 11.35 9.02 11.35
N LEU A 275 11.80 7.77 11.53
CA LEU A 275 12.96 7.23 10.82
C LEU A 275 12.76 7.19 9.31
N GLY A 276 11.51 7.11 8.82
CA GLY A 276 11.19 7.15 7.40
C GLY A 276 11.75 8.37 6.66
N PHE A 277 11.88 9.51 7.34
CA PHE A 277 12.47 10.72 6.75
C PHE A 277 14.00 10.79 6.83
N ILE A 278 14.66 9.81 7.46
CA ILE A 278 16.10 9.85 7.78
C ILE A 278 16.86 8.69 7.12
N VAL A 279 16.17 7.86 6.32
CA VAL A 279 16.78 6.68 5.69
C VAL A 279 16.70 6.68 4.17
N TRP A 280 16.12 7.70 3.53
CA TRP A 280 15.77 7.67 2.11
C TRP A 280 16.91 7.30 1.15
N ALA A 281 18.15 7.69 1.47
CA ALA A 281 19.28 7.51 0.58
C ALA A 281 19.77 6.05 0.46
N HIS A 282 19.22 5.08 1.21
CA HIS A 282 19.53 3.67 0.94
C HIS A 282 19.08 3.21 -0.45
N HIS A 283 18.14 3.93 -1.09
CA HIS A 283 17.78 3.68 -2.48
C HIS A 283 18.81 4.19 -3.49
N MET A 284 19.91 4.78 -3.00
CA MET A 284 20.89 5.52 -3.80
C MET A 284 22.32 5.03 -3.53
N PHE A 285 22.52 3.88 -2.86
CA PHE A 285 23.88 3.44 -2.46
C PHE A 285 24.88 3.27 -3.62
N THR A 286 24.39 3.14 -4.85
CA THR A 286 25.19 2.97 -6.08
C THR A 286 25.55 4.27 -6.79
N ILE A 287 25.05 5.44 -6.35
CA ILE A 287 25.33 6.72 -7.04
C ILE A 287 26.73 7.29 -6.77
N GLY A 288 27.52 6.65 -5.92
CA GLY A 288 28.86 7.12 -5.54
C GLY A 288 28.90 8.07 -4.33
N MET A 289 27.96 7.94 -3.38
CA MET A 289 28.03 8.62 -2.08
C MET A 289 29.31 8.25 -1.33
N ASP A 290 29.81 9.17 -0.51
CA ASP A 290 30.98 8.95 0.34
C ASP A 290 30.78 7.80 1.34
N ILE A 291 31.88 7.32 1.93
CA ILE A 291 31.86 6.14 2.80
C ILE A 291 31.05 6.43 4.08
N ASP A 292 31.20 7.62 4.64
CA ASP A 292 30.57 7.99 5.92
C ASP A 292 29.06 8.16 5.76
N THR A 293 28.58 8.80 4.68
CA THR A 293 27.14 8.85 4.41
C THR A 293 26.54 7.48 4.16
N ARG A 294 27.21 6.59 3.43
CA ARG A 294 26.74 5.20 3.26
C ARG A 294 26.69 4.45 4.59
N ALA A 295 27.72 4.57 5.43
CA ALA A 295 27.74 3.97 6.76
C ALA A 295 26.59 4.48 7.64
N TYR A 296 26.34 5.79 7.62
CA TYR A 296 25.19 6.41 8.30
C TYR A 296 23.88 5.79 7.84
N PHE A 297 23.59 5.82 6.53
CA PHE A 297 22.32 5.35 5.99
C PHE A 297 22.14 3.83 6.15
N THR A 298 23.21 3.04 6.15
CA THR A 298 23.15 1.62 6.50
C THR A 298 22.74 1.43 7.96
N SER A 299 23.41 2.12 8.88
CA SER A 299 23.11 2.00 10.32
C SER A 299 21.67 2.45 10.65
N SER A 300 21.23 3.59 10.10
CA SER A 300 19.90 4.14 10.34
C SER A 300 18.79 3.27 9.75
N THR A 301 19.01 2.70 8.56
CA THR A 301 18.05 1.79 7.93
C THR A 301 17.93 0.47 8.71
N MET A 302 19.04 -0.10 9.18
CA MET A 302 19.01 -1.33 9.98
C MET A 302 18.28 -1.15 11.32
N ILE A 303 18.34 0.04 11.93
CA ILE A 303 17.62 0.33 13.18
C ILE A 303 16.10 0.13 13.03
N ILE A 304 15.53 0.33 11.82
CA ILE A 304 14.09 0.15 11.58
C ILE A 304 13.64 -1.31 11.78
N ALA A 305 14.54 -2.28 11.71
CA ALA A 305 14.26 -3.68 12.05
C ALA A 305 13.78 -3.85 13.51
N ILE A 306 14.22 -2.97 14.41
CA ILE A 306 13.87 -3.04 15.84
C ILE A 306 12.37 -2.73 16.06
N PRO A 307 11.82 -1.55 15.73
CA PRO A 307 10.40 -1.27 15.93
C PRO A 307 9.48 -2.18 15.10
N THR A 308 9.91 -2.63 13.93
CA THR A 308 9.13 -3.61 13.15
C THR A 308 9.07 -4.97 13.87
N SER A 309 10.17 -5.46 14.43
CA SER A 309 10.20 -6.70 15.23
C SER A 309 9.32 -6.62 16.47
N ILE A 310 9.32 -5.50 17.20
CA ILE A 310 8.46 -5.26 18.38
C ILE A 310 7.01 -5.55 18.04
N LYS A 311 6.54 -5.12 16.87
CA LYS A 311 5.15 -5.31 16.44
C LYS A 311 4.84 -6.76 16.07
N ILE A 312 5.73 -7.43 15.35
CA ILE A 312 5.59 -8.85 15.02
C ILE A 312 5.51 -9.68 16.30
N PHE A 313 6.43 -9.47 17.25
CA PHE A 313 6.39 -10.15 18.54
C PHE A 313 5.16 -9.78 19.36
N SER A 314 4.70 -8.53 19.32
CA SER A 314 3.47 -8.12 20.01
C SER A 314 2.24 -8.84 19.47
N TRP A 315 2.12 -9.04 18.15
CA TRP A 315 1.03 -9.84 17.58
C TRP A 315 1.12 -11.31 18.00
N LEU A 316 2.30 -11.91 17.97
CA LEU A 316 2.50 -13.30 18.42
C LEU A 316 2.14 -13.46 19.91
N MET A 317 2.61 -12.56 20.78
CA MET A 317 2.26 -12.53 22.20
C MET A 317 0.76 -12.32 22.43
N THR A 318 0.11 -11.53 21.57
CA THR A 318 -1.35 -11.36 21.60
C THR A 318 -2.07 -12.68 21.28
N MET A 319 -1.54 -13.53 20.40
CA MET A 319 -2.15 -14.83 20.10
C MET A 319 -1.81 -15.93 21.11
N LEU A 320 -0.79 -15.76 21.96
CA LEU A 320 -0.45 -16.76 22.99
C LEU A 320 -1.62 -16.98 23.95
N GLY A 321 -1.94 -18.26 24.20
CA GLY A 321 -3.04 -18.69 25.06
C GLY A 321 -4.41 -18.75 24.38
N MET A 322 -4.51 -18.42 23.08
CA MET A 322 -5.73 -18.60 22.30
C MET A 322 -5.91 -20.08 21.90
N GLN A 323 -7.17 -20.56 21.87
CA GLN A 323 -7.47 -21.85 21.25
C GLN A 323 -7.36 -21.73 19.72
N MET A 324 -6.35 -22.38 19.16
CA MET A 324 -6.01 -22.30 17.74
C MET A 324 -6.99 -23.10 16.87
N ASN A 325 -8.06 -22.44 16.41
CA ASN A 325 -8.95 -22.97 15.39
C ASN A 325 -8.63 -22.32 14.05
N MET A 326 -8.10 -23.07 13.08
CA MET A 326 -7.71 -22.53 11.76
C MET A 326 -8.92 -22.09 10.92
N ASN A 327 -9.42 -20.90 11.22
CA ASN A 327 -10.40 -20.17 10.45
C ASN A 327 -9.71 -19.31 9.36
N PRO A 328 -10.45 -18.82 8.36
CA PRO A 328 -9.83 -18.05 7.28
C PRO A 328 -9.06 -16.81 7.75
N LEU A 329 -9.58 -16.06 8.72
CA LEU A 329 -8.96 -14.83 9.22
C LEU A 329 -7.60 -15.11 9.87
N LEU A 330 -7.49 -16.14 10.70
CA LEU A 330 -6.23 -16.58 11.30
C LEU A 330 -5.23 -17.04 10.23
N MET A 331 -5.67 -17.72 9.18
CA MET A 331 -4.80 -18.08 8.06
C MET A 331 -4.20 -16.83 7.40
N TRP A 332 -5.02 -15.81 7.11
CA TRP A 332 -4.54 -14.53 6.57
C TRP A 332 -3.58 -13.81 7.53
N LEU A 333 -3.85 -13.81 8.84
CA LEU A 333 -2.97 -13.22 9.85
C LEU A 333 -1.59 -13.89 9.88
N PHE A 334 -1.55 -15.23 9.93
CA PHE A 334 -0.28 -15.97 9.90
C PHE A 334 0.44 -15.81 8.55
N GLY A 335 -0.30 -15.79 7.44
CA GLY A 335 0.24 -15.51 6.11
C GLY A 335 0.90 -14.11 6.06
N PHE A 336 0.21 -13.09 6.56
CA PHE A 336 0.75 -11.74 6.66
C PHE A 336 2.02 -11.71 7.50
N MET A 337 1.99 -12.23 8.73
CA MET A 337 3.15 -12.18 9.64
C MET A 337 4.37 -12.93 9.08
N SER A 338 4.17 -14.08 8.43
CA SER A 338 5.26 -14.89 7.84
C SER A 338 5.85 -14.27 6.58
N LEU A 339 5.04 -13.80 5.65
CA LEU A 339 5.54 -13.19 4.41
C LEU A 339 6.21 -11.84 4.69
N PHE A 340 5.62 -11.07 5.61
CA PHE A 340 6.18 -9.79 6.01
C PHE A 340 7.54 -9.96 6.73
N THR A 341 7.70 -10.98 7.57
CA THR A 341 9.01 -11.26 8.20
C THR A 341 10.05 -11.71 7.18
N ILE A 342 9.70 -12.58 6.24
CA ILE A 342 10.62 -12.99 5.16
C ILE A 342 11.08 -11.77 4.35
N GLY A 343 10.14 -10.91 3.94
CA GLY A 343 10.48 -9.66 3.25
C GLY A 343 11.33 -8.71 4.10
N GLY A 344 11.03 -8.60 5.40
CA GLY A 344 11.82 -7.78 6.33
C GLY A 344 13.27 -8.26 6.46
N LEU A 345 13.49 -9.58 6.51
CA LEU A 345 14.83 -10.17 6.59
C LEU A 345 15.65 -9.88 5.32
N THR A 346 15.05 -9.96 4.13
CA THR A 346 15.74 -9.59 2.89
C THR A 346 15.99 -8.09 2.78
N GLY A 347 15.15 -7.28 3.43
CA GLY A 347 15.36 -5.82 3.55
C GLY A 347 16.56 -5.46 4.41
N ILE A 348 16.85 -6.22 5.47
CA ILE A 348 18.05 -6.02 6.30
C ILE A 348 19.32 -6.28 5.47
N ILE A 349 19.28 -7.24 4.54
CA ILE A 349 20.39 -7.50 3.62
C ILE A 349 20.59 -6.30 2.67
N LEU A 350 19.51 -5.77 2.10
CA LEU A 350 19.54 -4.58 1.23
C LEU A 350 19.90 -3.28 1.96
N ALA A 351 19.65 -3.20 3.27
CA ALA A 351 20.07 -2.05 4.09
C ALA A 351 21.60 -1.92 4.18
N ASN A 352 22.34 -3.00 3.91
CA ASN A 352 23.79 -2.98 3.91
C ASN A 352 24.33 -2.44 2.59
N SER A 353 24.98 -1.26 2.64
CA SER A 353 25.50 -0.60 1.44
C SER A 353 26.56 -1.42 0.70
N SER A 354 27.29 -2.32 1.36
CA SER A 354 28.28 -3.17 0.68
C SER A 354 27.62 -4.29 -0.14
N MET A 355 26.54 -4.87 0.39
CA MET A 355 25.76 -5.89 -0.30
C MET A 355 24.89 -5.28 -1.40
N ASP A 356 24.33 -4.09 -1.14
CA ASP A 356 23.47 -3.41 -2.12
C ASP A 356 24.23 -3.09 -3.41
N ILE A 357 25.54 -2.83 -3.39
CA ILE A 357 26.32 -2.64 -4.64
C ILE A 357 26.11 -3.77 -5.67
N ILE A 358 25.95 -5.02 -5.20
CA ILE A 358 25.77 -6.19 -6.06
C ILE A 358 24.28 -6.47 -6.33
N LEU A 359 23.41 -6.14 -5.37
CA LEU A 359 21.98 -6.45 -5.42
C LEU A 359 21.11 -5.33 -5.98
N HIS A 360 21.63 -4.11 -6.04
CA HIS A 360 20.93 -2.93 -6.53
C HIS A 360 20.46 -3.14 -7.96
N ASP A 361 19.25 -2.66 -8.27
CA ASP A 361 18.64 -2.84 -9.59
C ASP A 361 18.51 -4.30 -10.07
N THR A 362 18.59 -5.29 -9.18
CA THR A 362 18.33 -6.70 -9.53
C THR A 362 16.91 -7.13 -9.14
N PHE A 363 16.52 -8.34 -9.57
CA PHE A 363 15.29 -8.99 -9.12
C PHE A 363 15.25 -9.26 -7.60
N TYR A 364 16.37 -9.14 -6.86
CA TYR A 364 16.39 -9.30 -5.41
C TYR A 364 15.60 -8.17 -4.73
N VAL A 365 15.81 -6.94 -5.17
CA VAL A 365 15.07 -5.75 -4.69
C VAL A 365 13.60 -5.85 -5.07
N VAL A 366 13.29 -6.36 -6.26
CA VAL A 366 11.92 -6.60 -6.71
C VAL A 366 11.22 -7.60 -5.79
N ALA A 367 11.88 -8.73 -5.49
CA ALA A 367 11.36 -9.76 -4.61
C ALA A 367 11.12 -9.23 -3.18
N HIS A 368 12.13 -8.58 -2.59
CA HIS A 368 12.03 -7.94 -1.29
C HIS A 368 10.81 -7.02 -1.20
N PHE A 369 10.68 -6.10 -2.14
CA PHE A 369 9.60 -5.12 -2.15
C PHE A 369 8.23 -5.78 -2.34
N HIS A 370 8.12 -6.84 -3.14
CA HIS A 370 6.84 -7.55 -3.29
C HIS A 370 6.47 -8.36 -2.04
N TYR A 371 7.42 -8.93 -1.29
CA TYR A 371 7.10 -9.55 0.00
C TYR A 371 6.61 -8.52 1.03
N VAL A 372 7.26 -7.36 1.13
CA VAL A 372 6.90 -6.34 2.13
C VAL A 372 5.66 -5.55 1.72
N LEU A 373 5.62 -5.03 0.49
CA LEU A 373 4.54 -4.18 0.01
C LEU A 373 3.38 -5.00 -0.55
N SER A 374 3.64 -5.84 -1.56
CA SER A 374 2.55 -6.60 -2.20
C SER A 374 1.93 -7.56 -1.17
N MET A 375 2.71 -8.35 -0.42
CA MET A 375 2.13 -9.28 0.55
C MET A 375 1.76 -8.64 1.88
N GLY A 376 2.50 -7.63 2.34
CA GLY A 376 2.09 -6.89 3.53
C GLY A 376 0.77 -6.13 3.31
N ALA A 377 0.72 -5.25 2.31
CA ALA A 377 -0.46 -4.44 2.06
C ALA A 377 -1.64 -5.28 1.54
N SER A 378 -1.45 -6.14 0.53
CA SER A 378 -2.59 -6.89 -0.05
C SER A 378 -3.18 -7.92 0.92
N PHE A 379 -2.37 -8.62 1.73
CA PHE A 379 -2.93 -9.56 2.72
C PHE A 379 -3.68 -8.79 3.80
N SER A 380 -3.16 -7.62 4.23
CA SER A 380 -3.89 -6.76 5.17
C SER A 380 -5.22 -6.27 4.58
N ILE A 381 -5.27 -5.94 3.28
CA ILE A 381 -6.49 -5.54 2.59
C ILE A 381 -7.49 -6.69 2.56
N ILE A 382 -7.07 -7.88 2.11
CA ILE A 382 -7.96 -9.04 1.98
C ILE A 382 -8.46 -9.49 3.36
N SER A 383 -7.58 -9.58 4.36
CA SER A 383 -7.98 -9.93 5.73
C SER A 383 -9.00 -8.93 6.30
N SER A 384 -8.80 -7.64 6.02
CA SER A 384 -9.69 -6.57 6.46
C SER A 384 -11.02 -6.60 5.74
N LEU A 385 -11.01 -6.82 4.42
CA LEU A 385 -12.25 -6.99 3.66
C LEU A 385 -13.04 -8.17 4.18
N ILE A 386 -12.40 -9.32 4.46
CA ILE A 386 -13.06 -10.49 5.05
C ILE A 386 -13.62 -10.17 6.43
N ASN A 387 -12.86 -9.50 7.29
CA ASN A 387 -13.27 -9.18 8.66
C ASN A 387 -14.49 -8.25 8.67
N TRP A 388 -14.40 -7.12 7.97
CA TRP A 388 -15.44 -6.08 7.97
C TRP A 388 -16.51 -6.28 6.89
N PHE A 389 -16.46 -7.36 6.09
CA PHE A 389 -17.49 -7.64 5.07
C PHE A 389 -18.90 -7.67 5.66
N ILE A 390 -19.06 -8.32 6.82
CA ILE A 390 -20.35 -8.44 7.50
C ILE A 390 -20.81 -7.07 8.01
N LEU A 391 -19.88 -6.22 8.44
CA LEU A 391 -20.19 -4.86 8.89
C LEU A 391 -20.69 -3.98 7.72
N PHE A 392 -20.12 -4.14 6.52
CA PHE A 392 -20.54 -3.40 5.33
C PHE A 392 -21.84 -3.91 4.72
N TYR A 393 -22.04 -5.23 4.64
CA TYR A 393 -23.11 -5.84 3.84
C TYR A 393 -24.10 -6.71 4.63
N SER A 394 -23.86 -6.98 5.93
CA SER A 394 -24.65 -7.89 6.78
C SER A 394 -24.73 -9.36 6.31
N ILE A 395 -23.79 -9.77 5.46
CA ILE A 395 -23.77 -11.07 4.80
C ILE A 395 -22.45 -11.78 5.09
N ILE A 396 -22.46 -13.11 5.15
CA ILE A 396 -21.31 -13.95 5.41
C ILE A 396 -20.71 -14.53 4.12
N LEU A 397 -19.39 -14.43 4.00
CA LEU A 397 -18.59 -15.09 2.96
C LEU A 397 -18.44 -16.61 3.24
N ASN A 398 -18.43 -17.43 2.19
CA ASN A 398 -18.29 -18.88 2.34
C ASN A 398 -16.90 -19.25 2.90
N LYS A 399 -16.88 -19.82 4.11
CA LYS A 399 -15.64 -20.16 4.83
C LYS A 399 -14.75 -21.15 4.08
N ASN A 400 -15.32 -22.15 3.40
CA ASN A 400 -14.52 -23.17 2.70
C ASN A 400 -13.82 -22.56 1.48
N MET A 401 -14.55 -21.75 0.71
CA MET A 401 -13.98 -21.03 -0.42
C MET A 401 -12.94 -20.00 0.01
N LEU A 402 -13.13 -19.32 1.16
CA LEU A 402 -12.10 -18.44 1.71
C LEU A 402 -10.80 -19.18 2.06
N LYS A 403 -10.87 -20.42 2.57
CA LYS A 403 -9.68 -21.25 2.81
C LYS A 403 -8.99 -21.61 1.49
N ILE A 404 -9.75 -21.98 0.46
CA ILE A 404 -9.21 -22.28 -0.87
C ILE A 404 -8.53 -21.04 -1.44
N GLN A 405 -9.19 -19.89 -1.38
CA GLN A 405 -8.66 -18.61 -1.86
C GLN A 405 -7.36 -18.21 -1.15
N PHE A 406 -7.29 -18.38 0.18
CA PHE A 406 -6.04 -18.20 0.92
C PHE A 406 -4.94 -19.14 0.45
N MET A 407 -5.21 -20.45 0.36
CA MET A 407 -4.18 -21.42 -0.02
C MET A 407 -3.65 -21.17 -1.43
N THR A 408 -4.53 -20.85 -2.38
CA THR A 408 -4.12 -20.51 -3.76
C THR A 408 -3.32 -19.21 -3.80
N MET A 409 -3.71 -18.17 -3.05
CA MET A 409 -2.93 -16.94 -2.96
C MET A 409 -1.56 -17.21 -2.38
N PHE A 410 -1.51 -17.84 -1.21
CA PHE A 410 -0.29 -18.04 -0.43
C PHE A 410 0.74 -18.87 -1.21
N ILE A 411 0.31 -19.95 -1.88
CA ILE A 411 1.21 -20.76 -2.71
C ILE A 411 1.64 -19.98 -3.95
N GLY A 412 0.70 -19.37 -4.69
CA GLY A 412 1.00 -18.65 -5.93
C GLY A 412 1.98 -17.50 -5.72
N VAL A 413 1.78 -16.70 -4.67
CA VAL A 413 2.66 -15.60 -4.28
C VAL A 413 4.07 -16.06 -3.96
N ASN A 414 4.22 -17.06 -3.08
CA ASN A 414 5.55 -17.52 -2.67
C ASN A 414 6.30 -18.06 -3.89
N MET A 415 5.65 -18.89 -4.70
CA MET A 415 6.27 -19.45 -5.88
C MET A 415 6.47 -18.43 -7.02
N THR A 416 5.86 -17.24 -6.94
CA THR A 416 6.14 -16.13 -7.85
C THR A 416 7.36 -15.33 -7.43
N PHE A 417 7.42 -14.91 -6.17
CA PHE A 417 8.41 -13.94 -5.70
C PHE A 417 9.60 -14.58 -5.00
N PHE A 418 9.47 -15.78 -4.42
CA PHE A 418 10.63 -16.47 -3.83
C PHE A 418 11.71 -16.75 -4.87
N PRO A 419 11.40 -17.29 -6.08
CA PRO A 419 12.39 -17.50 -7.13
C PRO A 419 13.14 -16.23 -7.57
N GLN A 420 12.50 -15.07 -7.43
CA GLN A 420 13.10 -13.80 -7.86
C GLN A 420 14.29 -13.39 -6.98
N HIS A 421 14.37 -13.85 -5.73
CA HIS A 421 15.60 -13.68 -4.93
C HIS A 421 16.77 -14.42 -5.57
N PHE A 422 16.58 -15.64 -6.08
CA PHE A 422 17.63 -16.39 -6.77
C PHE A 422 18.01 -15.74 -8.10
N LEU A 423 17.03 -15.22 -8.85
CA LEU A 423 17.29 -14.42 -10.04
C LEU A 423 18.18 -13.20 -9.71
N GLY A 424 17.85 -12.48 -8.65
CA GLY A 424 18.63 -11.31 -8.22
C GLY A 424 20.02 -11.65 -7.70
N LEU A 425 20.16 -12.72 -6.91
CA LEU A 425 21.46 -13.21 -6.42
C LEU A 425 22.38 -13.65 -7.56
N ASN A 426 21.80 -14.17 -8.66
CA ASN A 426 22.54 -14.51 -9.86
C ASN A 426 22.83 -13.30 -10.77
N GLY A 427 22.40 -12.09 -10.38
CA GLY A 427 22.69 -10.85 -11.12
C GLY A 427 21.69 -10.51 -12.23
N MET A 428 20.47 -11.07 -12.23
CA MET A 428 19.44 -10.68 -13.21
C MET A 428 18.98 -9.23 -12.94
N PRO A 429 19.17 -8.29 -13.88
CA PRO A 429 18.77 -6.90 -13.71
C PRO A 429 17.25 -6.74 -13.87
N ARG A 430 16.67 -5.76 -13.18
CA ARG A 430 15.25 -5.41 -13.25
C ARG A 430 14.95 -4.54 -14.47
N ARG A 431 13.69 -4.56 -14.95
CA ARG A 431 13.19 -3.75 -16.10
C ARG A 431 13.87 -4.09 -17.44
N TYR A 432 14.37 -5.31 -17.60
CA TYR A 432 14.82 -5.82 -18.89
C TYR A 432 13.74 -6.70 -19.50
N LEU A 433 13.41 -6.45 -20.76
CA LEU A 433 12.40 -7.21 -21.49
C LEU A 433 12.86 -8.64 -21.80
N ASN A 434 14.16 -8.82 -22.10
CA ASN A 434 14.73 -10.13 -22.42
C ASN A 434 15.90 -10.46 -21.49
N TYR A 435 16.21 -11.75 -21.35
CA TYR A 435 17.22 -12.26 -20.43
C TYR A 435 17.94 -13.50 -20.99
N PRO A 436 19.19 -13.78 -20.56
CA PRO A 436 19.89 -15.02 -20.91
C PRO A 436 19.18 -16.30 -20.44
N ASP A 437 19.32 -17.38 -21.20
CA ASP A 437 18.67 -18.69 -20.95
C ASP A 437 18.94 -19.25 -19.54
N LEU A 438 20.06 -18.88 -18.90
CA LEU A 438 20.39 -19.23 -17.51
C LEU A 438 19.26 -18.85 -16.52
N TYR A 439 18.52 -17.76 -16.80
CA TYR A 439 17.44 -17.28 -15.93
C TYR A 439 16.06 -17.86 -16.28
N MET A 440 15.97 -18.71 -17.31
CA MET A 440 14.70 -19.20 -17.85
C MET A 440 13.91 -20.01 -16.82
N LEU A 441 14.57 -20.92 -16.08
CA LEU A 441 13.91 -21.80 -15.11
C LEU A 441 13.09 -21.02 -14.08
N TRP A 442 13.73 -20.07 -13.40
CA TRP A 442 13.09 -19.29 -12.34
C TRP A 442 12.04 -18.33 -12.90
N ASN A 443 12.22 -17.83 -14.12
CA ASN A 443 11.24 -16.98 -14.77
C ASN A 443 9.97 -17.73 -15.18
N ILE A 444 10.08 -18.94 -15.74
CA ILE A 444 8.93 -19.79 -16.04
C ILE A 444 8.17 -20.12 -14.76
N LEU A 445 8.87 -20.54 -13.72
CA LEU A 445 8.26 -20.83 -12.42
C LEU A 445 7.52 -19.60 -11.88
N ALA A 446 8.16 -18.43 -11.88
CA ALA A 446 7.52 -17.22 -11.41
C ALA A 446 6.30 -16.82 -12.25
N SER A 447 6.34 -17.00 -13.57
CA SER A 447 5.23 -16.66 -14.48
C SER A 447 4.06 -17.64 -14.42
N MET A 448 4.31 -18.94 -14.24
CA MET A 448 3.23 -19.92 -14.04
C MET A 448 2.52 -19.67 -12.70
N ASN A 449 3.28 -19.33 -11.65
CA ASN A 449 2.71 -19.12 -10.33
C ASN A 449 2.05 -17.74 -10.17
N SER A 450 2.41 -16.75 -10.97
CA SER A 450 1.66 -15.49 -11.01
C SER A 450 0.23 -15.73 -11.51
N MET A 451 0.04 -16.65 -12.47
CA MET A 451 -1.31 -17.05 -12.90
C MET A 451 -2.13 -17.68 -11.76
N ILE A 452 -1.50 -18.47 -10.88
CA ILE A 452 -2.17 -19.04 -9.70
C ILE A 452 -2.62 -17.93 -8.74
N SER A 453 -1.78 -16.91 -8.52
CA SER A 453 -2.17 -15.75 -7.71
C SER A 453 -3.33 -14.97 -8.33
N MET A 454 -3.37 -14.83 -9.67
CA MET A 454 -4.50 -14.23 -10.39
C MET A 454 -5.79 -15.02 -10.18
N MET A 455 -5.70 -16.36 -10.26
CA MET A 455 -6.85 -17.23 -10.02
C MET A 455 -7.38 -17.07 -8.60
N SER A 456 -6.50 -16.87 -7.60
CA SER A 456 -6.95 -16.55 -6.24
C SER A 456 -7.75 -15.25 -6.17
N ILE A 457 -7.32 -14.20 -6.86
CA ILE A 457 -8.06 -12.92 -6.92
C ILE A 457 -9.42 -13.11 -7.58
N ASN A 458 -9.48 -13.88 -8.67
CA ASN A 458 -10.75 -14.22 -9.34
C ASN A 458 -11.68 -15.03 -8.41
N ILE A 459 -11.15 -15.98 -7.62
CA ILE A 459 -11.92 -16.70 -6.60
C ILE A 459 -12.46 -15.72 -5.56
N PHE A 460 -11.68 -14.72 -5.14
CA PHE A 460 -12.14 -13.70 -4.18
C PHE A 460 -13.27 -12.83 -4.74
N ILE A 461 -13.20 -12.42 -6.01
CA ILE A 461 -14.29 -11.68 -6.68
C ILE A 461 -15.54 -12.56 -6.78
N PHE A 462 -15.38 -13.81 -7.19
CA PHE A 462 -16.47 -14.77 -7.22
C PHE A 462 -17.10 -14.96 -5.84
N LEU A 463 -16.31 -15.00 -4.77
CA LEU A 463 -16.78 -15.09 -3.39
C LEU A 463 -17.64 -13.89 -2.97
N ILE A 464 -17.21 -12.68 -3.33
CA ILE A 464 -18.01 -11.47 -3.08
C ILE A 464 -19.33 -11.57 -3.82
N TRP A 465 -19.30 -11.88 -5.12
CA TRP A 465 -20.50 -12.02 -5.94
C TRP A 465 -21.45 -13.11 -5.41
N GLU A 466 -20.92 -14.30 -5.09
CA GLU A 466 -21.68 -15.43 -4.56
C GLU A 466 -22.33 -15.10 -3.22
N SER A 467 -21.65 -14.35 -2.35
CA SER A 467 -22.22 -13.92 -1.08
C SER A 467 -23.38 -12.92 -1.27
N LEU A 468 -23.23 -11.95 -2.17
CA LEU A 468 -24.27 -10.97 -2.49
C LEU A 468 -25.49 -11.62 -3.15
N PHE A 469 -25.29 -12.68 -3.93
CA PHE A 469 -26.38 -13.43 -4.54
C PHE A 469 -27.09 -14.37 -3.55
N SER A 470 -26.32 -15.11 -2.74
CA SER A 470 -26.87 -16.06 -1.76
C SER A 470 -27.46 -15.40 -0.50
N MET A 471 -27.11 -14.15 -0.20
CA MET A 471 -27.66 -13.35 0.90
C MET A 471 -27.64 -14.08 2.25
N ARG A 472 -26.54 -14.82 2.55
CA ARG A 472 -26.36 -15.54 3.82
C ARG A 472 -26.25 -14.58 5.00
N LYS A 473 -27.37 -14.30 5.67
CA LYS A 473 -27.42 -13.42 6.84
C LYS A 473 -26.78 -14.07 8.06
N LEU A 474 -26.14 -13.24 8.88
CA LEU A 474 -25.66 -13.64 10.20
C LEU A 474 -26.80 -13.61 11.22
N LEU A 475 -26.92 -14.68 12.00
CA LEU A 475 -27.94 -14.80 13.05
C LEU A 475 -27.48 -14.19 14.38
N PHE A 476 -26.22 -14.40 14.78
CA PHE A 476 -25.67 -13.92 16.04
C PHE A 476 -24.23 -13.44 15.87
N PHE A 477 -23.92 -12.31 16.51
CA PHE A 477 -22.56 -11.83 16.70
C PHE A 477 -22.06 -12.19 18.10
N ASN A 478 -20.83 -12.69 18.18
CA ASN A 478 -20.12 -12.82 19.44
C ASN A 478 -18.91 -11.88 19.41
N ASN A 479 -19.09 -10.66 19.91
CA ASN A 479 -18.06 -9.63 19.90
C ASN A 479 -17.79 -9.14 21.32
N LEU A 480 -16.53 -8.77 21.57
CA LEU A 480 -16.14 -8.12 22.83
C LEU A 480 -16.68 -6.69 22.88
N ASN A 481 -17.05 -6.22 24.08
CA ASN A 481 -17.48 -4.84 24.31
C ASN A 481 -16.40 -3.80 23.94
N SER A 482 -15.13 -4.20 23.87
CA SER A 482 -14.03 -3.32 23.44
C SER A 482 -14.07 -2.99 21.95
N MET A 483 -14.76 -3.79 21.14
CA MET A 483 -14.84 -3.62 19.68
C MET A 483 -16.05 -2.76 19.29
N ILE A 484 -15.84 -1.45 19.38
CA ILE A 484 -16.88 -0.42 19.28
C ILE A 484 -17.67 -0.50 17.97
N GLU A 485 -17.00 -0.77 16.86
CA GLU A 485 -17.57 -0.82 15.52
C GLU A 485 -18.65 -1.89 15.37
N TRP A 486 -18.64 -2.91 16.24
CA TRP A 486 -19.61 -4.00 16.24
C TRP A 486 -20.79 -3.83 17.20
N ASN A 487 -20.83 -2.73 17.96
CA ASN A 487 -21.94 -2.45 18.87
C ASN A 487 -23.23 -2.03 18.14
N GLN A 488 -23.15 -1.79 16.83
CA GLN A 488 -24.26 -1.36 16.00
C GLN A 488 -24.81 -2.49 15.14
N TYR A 489 -26.09 -2.37 14.77
CA TYR A 489 -26.71 -3.32 13.86
C TYR A 489 -26.08 -3.26 12.46
N SER A 490 -25.83 -4.43 11.88
CA SER A 490 -25.40 -4.59 10.49
C SER A 490 -26.61 -4.80 9.56
N PRO A 491 -26.71 -4.12 8.40
CA PRO A 491 -25.77 -3.15 7.88
C PRO A 491 -25.94 -1.82 8.62
N LEU A 492 -24.84 -1.10 8.78
CA LEU A 492 -24.82 0.17 9.49
C LEU A 492 -25.79 1.18 8.86
N SER A 493 -26.53 1.89 9.71
CA SER A 493 -27.31 3.06 9.30
C SER A 493 -26.40 4.13 8.70
N ASN A 494 -26.94 5.04 7.87
CA ASN A 494 -26.15 6.16 7.35
C ASN A 494 -25.55 6.98 8.50
N HIS A 495 -26.38 7.40 9.47
CA HIS A 495 -25.95 8.06 10.69
C HIS A 495 -25.97 7.04 11.84
N SER A 496 -24.78 6.63 12.26
CA SER A 496 -24.54 5.65 13.32
C SER A 496 -24.63 6.26 14.71
N TYR A 497 -24.08 7.46 14.85
CA TYR A 497 -24.09 8.25 16.08
C TYR A 497 -24.75 9.58 15.73
N ASN A 498 -25.69 10.04 16.56
CA ASN A 498 -26.38 11.32 16.36
C ASN A 498 -25.62 12.49 17.00
N GLU A 499 -24.91 12.20 18.08
CA GLU A 499 -24.19 13.18 18.88
C GLU A 499 -22.77 12.70 19.13
N MET A 500 -21.89 13.65 19.44
CA MET A 500 -20.55 13.36 19.89
C MET A 500 -20.62 12.65 21.25
N PRO A 501 -19.86 11.57 21.46
CA PRO A 501 -20.05 10.67 22.60
C PRO A 501 -19.66 11.38 23.91
N TYR A 502 -20.63 11.76 24.76
CA TYR A 502 -20.32 12.35 26.05
C TYR A 502 -19.58 11.34 26.93
N ILE A 503 -18.33 11.65 27.33
CA ILE A 503 -17.65 10.86 28.35
C ILE A 503 -17.90 11.51 29.69
N LEU A 504 -18.69 10.83 30.51
CA LEU A 504 -18.65 11.03 31.96
C LEU A 504 -17.27 10.61 32.43
N ILE A 505 -16.40 11.59 32.68
CA ILE A 505 -15.20 11.40 33.48
C ILE A 505 -15.71 10.93 34.86
N LYS A 506 -15.60 9.62 35.12
CA LYS A 506 -15.71 9.08 36.47
C LYS A 506 -14.31 8.74 36.97
#